data_AF-A0A9Q3IXH5-F1
#
_entry.id   AF-A0A9Q3IXH5-F1
#
_cell.length_a   1.000
_cell.length_b   1.000
_cell.length_c   1.000
_cell.angle_alpha   90.00
_cell.angle_beta   90.00
_cell.angle_gamma   90.00
#
_symmetry.space_group_name_H-M   'P 1'
#
loop_
_entity.id
_entity.type
_entity.pdbx_description
1 polymer ?
#
loop_
_entity_poly.entity_id
_entity_poly.type
_entity_poly.pdbx_seq_one_letter_code
_entity_poly.pdbx_strand_id
1 'polypeptide(L)'
;MLEKSTETKELNIPTLDGSNYSQWHIRMKIHLQSKDLLDVCEKPLSEDANTTAASKWKKASHEAINIIISRISDRVFLEVVNPTTTEKADLLWSKIKNQYASV
;
A
#
# COMPACT_ATOMS: atom_id res chain seq x y z
N MET A 1 -34.19 4.09 18.78
CA MET A 1 -33.30 4.36 17.63
C MET A 1 -32.00 4.90 18.20
N LEU A 2 -31.00 4.04 18.40
CA LEU A 2 -29.66 4.48 18.79
C LEU A 2 -28.80 4.43 17.52
N GLU A 3 -28.28 5.59 17.12
CA GLU A 3 -27.29 5.69 16.07
C GLU A 3 -26.05 4.88 16.48
N LYS A 4 -25.71 3.85 15.69
CA LYS A 4 -24.39 3.25 15.75
C LYS A 4 -23.43 4.24 15.09
N SER A 5 -22.72 5.02 15.89
CA SER A 5 -21.47 5.63 15.45
C SER A 5 -20.53 4.51 15.04
N THR A 6 -20.33 4.34 13.74
CA THR A 6 -19.27 3.49 13.20
C THR A 6 -17.95 4.19 13.49
N GLU A 7 -17.43 3.98 14.71
CA GLU A 7 -16.07 4.32 15.05
C GLU A 7 -15.16 3.50 14.13
N THR A 8 -14.70 4.12 13.04
CA THR A 8 -13.59 3.60 12.25
C THR A 8 -12.40 3.56 13.20
N LYS A 9 -12.15 2.39 13.78
CA LYS A 9 -11.01 2.12 14.65
C LYS A 9 -9.77 2.62 13.92
N GLU A 10 -9.27 3.79 14.33
CA GLU A 10 -8.18 4.44 13.62
C GLU A 10 -7.02 3.45 13.56
N LEU A 11 -6.64 3.09 12.34
CA LEU A 11 -5.49 2.24 12.12
C LEU A 11 -4.31 2.98 12.73
N ASN A 12 -3.68 2.37 13.73
CA ASN A 12 -2.48 2.87 14.36
C ASN A 12 -1.28 2.68 13.41
N ILE A 13 -1.37 3.24 12.20
CA ILE A 13 -0.32 3.27 11.18
C ILE A 13 0.10 4.74 11.09
N PRO A 14 1.37 5.07 11.45
CA PRO A 14 1.84 6.44 11.35
C PRO A 14 1.85 6.89 9.88
N THR A 15 1.93 8.19 9.64
CA THR A 15 2.26 8.70 8.30
C THR A 15 3.76 8.50 8.05
N LEU A 16 4.13 7.92 6.91
CA LEU A 16 5.54 7.81 6.52
C LEU A 16 6.11 9.19 6.20
N ASP A 17 7.15 9.61 6.92
CA ASP A 17 7.81 10.92 6.76
C ASP A 17 9.28 10.80 6.31
N GLY A 18 9.75 9.56 6.12
CA GLY A 18 11.13 9.23 5.75
C GLY A 18 12.05 8.92 6.94
N SER A 19 11.62 9.21 8.18
CA SER A 19 12.40 8.89 9.41
C SER A 19 11.89 7.65 10.14
N ASN A 20 10.64 7.25 9.89
CA ASN A 20 9.93 6.23 10.65
C ASN A 20 9.64 4.93 9.85
N TYR A 21 10.44 4.64 8.82
CA TYR A 21 10.20 3.54 7.88
C TYR A 21 9.98 2.19 8.58
N SER A 22 10.84 1.79 9.52
CA SER A 22 10.73 0.48 10.18
C SER A 22 9.38 0.30 10.89
N GLN A 23 8.92 1.32 11.61
CA GLN A 23 7.62 1.29 12.30
C GLN A 23 6.46 1.31 11.30
N TRP A 24 6.54 2.18 10.30
CA TRP A 24 5.51 2.31 9.25
C TRP A 24 5.35 1.00 8.49
N HIS A 25 6.46 0.41 8.02
CA HIS A 25 6.50 -0.78 7.19
C HIS A 25 5.87 -1.98 7.89
N ILE A 26 6.22 -2.24 9.16
CA ILE A 26 5.64 -3.35 9.93
C ILE A 26 4.12 -3.18 10.08
N ARG A 27 3.67 -1.98 10.44
CA ARG A 27 2.24 -1.69 10.66
C ARG A 27 1.44 -1.73 9.37
N MET A 28 1.98 -1.17 8.28
CA MET A 28 1.36 -1.21 6.96
C MET A 28 1.30 -2.64 6.42
N LYS A 29 2.37 -3.42 6.57
CA LYS A 29 2.40 -4.83 6.16
C LYS A 29 1.30 -5.64 6.85
N ILE A 30 1.19 -5.54 8.18
CA ILE A 30 0.12 -6.21 8.94
C ILE A 30 -1.27 -5.78 8.45
N HIS A 31 -1.45 -4.49 8.17
CA HIS A 31 -2.72 -3.98 7.70
C HIS A 31 -3.10 -4.53 6.30
N LEU A 32 -2.16 -4.55 5.36
CA LEU A 32 -2.37 -5.11 4.03
C LEU A 32 -2.63 -6.63 4.09
N GLN A 33 -1.96 -7.36 4.99
CA GLN A 33 -2.22 -8.78 5.24
C GLN A 33 -3.65 -9.02 5.74
N SER A 34 -4.14 -8.19 6.67
CA SER A 34 -5.51 -8.32 7.19
C SER A 34 -6.61 -8.09 6.14
N LYS A 35 -6.24 -7.57 4.97
CA LYS A 35 -7.13 -7.26 3.85
C LYS A 35 -6.90 -8.14 2.63
N ASP A 36 -6.01 -9.13 2.72
CA ASP A 36 -5.57 -9.95 1.57
C ASP A 36 -4.95 -9.12 0.42
N LEU A 37 -4.32 -8.00 0.75
CA LEU A 37 -3.71 -7.07 -0.22
C LEU A 37 -2.18 -7.14 -0.26
N LEU A 38 -1.52 -7.82 0.68
CA LEU A 38 -0.06 -7.88 0.70
C LEU A 38 0.50 -8.57 -0.56
N ASP A 39 -0.18 -9.59 -1.07
CA ASP A 39 0.31 -10.37 -2.21
C ASP A 39 0.54 -9.52 -3.45
N VAL A 40 -0.34 -8.54 -3.73
CA VAL A 40 -0.16 -7.63 -4.89
C VAL A 40 0.96 -6.60 -4.69
N CYS A 41 1.43 -6.41 -3.45
CA CYS A 41 2.58 -5.55 -3.12
C CYS A 41 3.91 -6.30 -3.15
N GLU A 42 3.92 -7.60 -2.87
CA GLU A 42 5.16 -8.40 -2.84
C GLU A 42 5.38 -9.21 -4.13
N LYS A 43 4.33 -9.47 -4.91
CA LYS A 43 4.40 -10.30 -6.12
C LYS A 43 3.86 -9.55 -7.34
N PRO A 44 4.68 -9.36 -8.40
CA PRO A 44 4.21 -8.80 -9.65
C PRO A 44 3.16 -9.73 -10.28
N LEU A 45 2.29 -9.15 -11.12
CA LEU A 45 1.34 -9.92 -11.91
C LEU A 45 2.11 -10.88 -12.83
N SER A 46 1.74 -12.17 -12.79
CA SER A 46 2.30 -13.20 -13.69
C SER A 46 2.03 -12.85 -15.16
N GLU A 47 3.01 -13.09 -16.03
CA GLU A 47 2.87 -12.92 -17.48
C GLU A 47 1.82 -13.89 -18.07
N ASP A 48 1.64 -15.05 -17.45
CA ASP A 48 0.67 -16.07 -17.84
C ASP A 48 -0.74 -15.86 -17.23
N ALA A 49 -0.97 -14.71 -16.58
CA ALA A 49 -2.25 -14.43 -15.93
C ALA A 49 -3.37 -14.29 -16.97
N ASN A 50 -4.42 -15.09 -16.81
CA ASN A 50 -5.64 -14.90 -17.60
C ASN A 50 -6.34 -13.56 -17.25
N THR A 51 -7.24 -13.12 -18.14
CA THR A 51 -7.96 -11.83 -18.01
C THR A 51 -8.65 -11.67 -16.65
N THR A 52 -9.24 -12.73 -16.10
CA THR A 52 -9.91 -12.70 -14.80
C THR A 52 -8.92 -12.47 -13.66
N ALA A 53 -7.78 -13.16 -13.66
CA ALA A 53 -6.73 -12.99 -12.67
C ALA A 53 -6.10 -11.60 -12.76
N ALA A 54 -5.81 -11.12 -13.98
CA ALA A 54 -5.29 -9.77 -14.22
C ALA A 54 -6.23 -8.67 -13.70
N SER A 55 -7.54 -8.82 -13.94
CA SER A 55 -8.55 -7.85 -13.45
C SER A 55 -8.66 -7.84 -11.93
N LYS A 56 -8.66 -9.02 -11.29
CA LYS A 56 -8.65 -9.13 -9.81
C LYS A 56 -7.39 -8.51 -9.21
N TRP A 57 -6.23 -8.81 -9.79
CA TRP A 57 -4.96 -8.24 -9.37
C TRP A 57 -4.97 -6.72 -9.52
N LYS A 58 -5.43 -6.17 -10.65
CA LYS A 58 -5.50 -4.72 -10.87
C LYS A 58 -6.38 -4.02 -9.82
N LYS A 59 -7.54 -4.60 -9.51
CA LYS A 59 -8.44 -4.06 -8.48
C LYS A 59 -7.78 -4.06 -7.10
N ALA A 60 -7.17 -5.18 -6.70
CA ALA A 60 -6.46 -5.28 -5.43
C ALA A 60 -5.25 -4.33 -5.38
N SER A 61 -4.51 -4.18 -6.47
CA SER A 61 -3.40 -3.23 -6.59
C SER A 61 -3.84 -1.80 -6.36
N HIS A 62 -4.93 -1.36 -6.99
CA HIS A 62 -5.46 -0.01 -6.76
C HIS A 62 -5.91 0.21 -5.31
N GLU A 63 -6.52 -0.80 -4.68
CA GLU A 63 -6.91 -0.72 -3.27
C GLU A 63 -5.69 -0.59 -2.35
N ALA A 64 -4.66 -1.42 -2.57
CA ALA A 64 -3.41 -1.36 -1.82
C ALA A 64 -2.71 -0.01 -1.99
N ILE A 65 -2.64 0.51 -3.22
CA ILE A 65 -2.06 1.83 -3.52
C ILE A 65 -2.80 2.91 -2.75
N ASN A 66 -4.14 2.93 -2.80
CA ASN A 66 -4.95 3.93 -2.11
C ASN A 66 -4.70 3.94 -0.59
N ILE A 67 -4.60 2.75 0.01
CA ILE A 67 -4.25 2.59 1.43
C ILE A 67 -2.85 3.15 1.72
N ILE A 68 -1.86 2.78 0.90
CA ILE A 68 -0.47 3.21 1.08
C ILE A 68 -0.37 4.74 0.98
N ILE A 69 -0.89 5.34 -0.08
CA ILE A 69 -0.78 6.80 -0.30
C ILE A 69 -1.53 7.60 0.77
N SER A 70 -2.59 7.06 1.38
CA SER A 70 -3.28 7.70 2.49
C SER A 70 -2.45 7.78 3.78
N ARG A 71 -1.32 7.07 3.84
CA ARG A 71 -0.43 6.96 4.99
C ARG A 71 1.01 7.33 4.66
N ILE A 72 1.24 8.15 3.64
CA ILE A 72 2.54 8.78 3.36
C ILE A 72 2.39 10.31 3.41
N SER A 73 3.47 11.01 3.74
CA SER A 73 3.51 12.48 3.67
C SER A 73 3.62 12.97 2.22
N ASP A 74 3.29 14.23 1.98
CA ASP A 74 3.42 14.86 0.66
C ASP A 74 4.85 14.77 0.11
N ARG A 75 5.85 14.90 0.98
CA ARG A 75 7.26 14.72 0.61
C ARG A 75 7.49 13.32 0.05
N VAL A 76 7.09 12.29 0.81
CA VAL A 76 7.26 10.89 0.40
C VAL A 76 6.47 10.62 -0.89
N PHE A 77 5.26 11.17 -1.00
CA PHE A 77 4.43 11.07 -2.21
C PHE A 77 5.19 11.56 -3.44
N LEU A 78 5.79 12.75 -3.40
CA LEU A 78 6.55 13.32 -4.52
C LEU A 78 7.81 12.51 -4.86
N GLU A 79 8.42 11.83 -3.88
CA GLU A 79 9.60 10.99 -4.08
C GLU A 79 9.25 9.64 -4.74
N VAL A 80 8.13 9.02 -4.33
CA VAL A 80 7.81 7.64 -4.72
C VAL A 80 6.71 7.52 -5.79
N VAL A 81 5.74 8.42 -5.85
CA VAL A 81 4.58 8.29 -6.74
C VAL A 81 4.86 8.83 -8.15
N ASN A 82 4.64 8.01 -9.16
CA ASN A 82 4.76 8.34 -10.58
C ASN A 82 3.75 7.52 -11.41
N PRO A 83 3.62 7.74 -12.74
CA PRO A 83 2.63 7.05 -13.56
C PRO A 83 2.71 5.51 -13.54
N THR A 84 3.86 4.93 -13.19
CA THR A 84 4.04 3.48 -13.12
C THR A 84 3.60 2.94 -11.76
N THR A 85 3.95 3.62 -10.67
CA THR A 85 3.59 3.19 -9.30
C THR A 85 2.11 3.42 -8.97
N THR A 86 1.40 4.27 -9.73
CA THR A 86 -0.05 4.46 -9.59
C THR A 86 -0.87 3.29 -10.15
N GLU A 87 -0.27 2.45 -11.01
CA GLU A 87 -0.96 1.29 -11.60
C GLU A 87 -0.57 -0.05 -10.95
N LYS A 88 0.60 -0.09 -10.29
CA LYS A 88 1.23 -1.33 -9.82
C LYS A 88 1.71 -1.21 -8.38
N ALA A 89 1.01 -1.92 -7.48
CA ALA A 89 1.28 -1.85 -6.05
C ALA A 89 2.65 -2.44 -5.68
N ASP A 90 3.12 -3.45 -6.40
CA ASP A 90 4.45 -4.05 -6.25
C ASP A 90 5.57 -3.04 -6.52
N LEU A 91 5.39 -2.18 -7.52
CA LEU A 91 6.35 -1.14 -7.87
C LEU A 91 6.36 -0.01 -6.83
N LEU A 92 5.18 0.42 -6.37
CA LEU A 92 5.09 1.42 -5.29
C LEU A 92 5.75 0.91 -4.01
N TRP A 93 5.40 -0.31 -3.59
CA TRP A 93 5.92 -0.95 -2.39
C TRP A 93 7.44 -1.11 -2.45
N SER A 94 7.96 -1.61 -3.57
CA SER A 94 9.40 -1.79 -3.80
C SER A 94 10.14 -0.45 -3.79
N LYS A 95 9.57 0.60 -4.40
CA LYS A 95 10.20 1.92 -4.43
C LYS A 95 10.28 2.55 -3.03
N ILE A 96 9.22 2.47 -2.23
CA ILE A 96 9.24 2.93 -0.83
C ILE A 96 10.32 2.16 -0.04
N LYS A 97 10.36 0.83 -0.19
CA LYS A 97 11.39 0.01 0.48
C LYS A 97 12.80 0.41 0.07
N ASN A 98 13.08 0.54 -1.22
CA ASN A 98 14.41 0.90 -1.70
C ASN A 98 14.86 2.29 -1.24
N GLN A 99 13.92 3.22 -1.12
CA GLN A 99 14.21 4.60 -0.70
C GLN A 99 14.50 4.72 0.79
N TYR A 100 13.80 3.99 1.67
CA TYR A 100 13.85 4.23 3.12
C TYR A 100 14.30 3.03 3.97
N ALA A 101 14.44 1.83 3.42
CA ALA A 101 14.94 0.65 4.17
C ALA A 101 16.47 0.61 4.31
N SER A 102 17.18 1.38 3.47
CA SER A 102 18.66 1.36 3.37
C SER A 102 19.33 2.54 4.09
N VAL A 103 18.58 3.27 4.92
CA VAL A 103 19.07 4.44 5.67
C VAL A 103 19.48 4.03 7.08
#